data_AF-A0A7X9A3P8-F1
#
_entry.id   AF-A0A7X9A3P8-F1
#
_cell.length_a   1.000
_cell.length_b   1.000
_cell.length_c   1.000
_cell.angle_alpha   90.00
_cell.angle_beta   90.00
_cell.angle_gamma   90.00
#
_symmetry.space_group_name_H-M   'P 1'
#
loop_
_entity.id
_entity.type
_entity.pdbx_description
1 polymer ?
#
loop_
_entity_poly.entity_id
_entity_poly.type
_entity_poly.pdbx_seq_one_letter_code
_entity_poly.pdbx_strand_id
1 'polypeptide(L)'
;MYKAILFDLDGTLLPLDMDKFVQEYFKRLSSYCAQIVEPQKFIKELLTATQLMIKNPGHFTNEDVFMRAFLPAINQEKTKMEP
;
A
#
# COMPACT_ATOMS: atom_id res chain seq x y z
N MET A 1 5.72 0.32 37.10
CA MET A 1 4.53 1.01 36.54
C MET A 1 4.88 1.44 35.13
N TYR A 2 4.03 1.14 34.14
CA TYR A 2 4.27 1.58 32.75
C TYR A 2 4.09 3.09 32.62
N LYS A 3 4.93 3.74 31.80
CA LYS A 3 4.90 5.19 31.56
C LYS A 3 3.89 5.60 30.49
N ALA A 4 3.62 4.71 29.54
CA ALA A 4 2.63 4.89 28.49
C ALA A 4 2.11 3.52 28.05
N ILE A 5 0.87 3.50 27.56
CA ILE A 5 0.26 2.38 26.85
C ILE A 5 -0.25 2.95 25.52
N LEU A 6 0.20 2.36 24.41
CA LEU A 6 -0.12 2.82 23.06
C LEU A 6 -1.11 1.83 22.47
N PHE A 7 -2.25 2.33 22.02
CA PHE A 7 -3.26 1.55 21.32
C PHE A 7 -3.30 1.99 19.86
N ASP A 8 -3.44 1.02 18.99
CA ASP A 8 -3.83 1.28 17.61
C ASP A 8 -5.34 1.61 17.57
N LEU A 9 -5.77 2.23 16.48
CA LEU A 9 -7.17 2.58 16.26
C LEU A 9 -7.91 1.44 15.57
N ASP A 10 -7.60 1.22 14.30
CA ASP A 10 -8.36 0.33 13.42
C ASP A 10 -8.09 -1.15 13.76
N GLY A 11 -9.16 -1.92 14.00
CA GLY A 11 -9.03 -3.31 14.42
C GLY A 11 -8.55 -3.50 15.86
N THR A 12 -8.30 -2.42 16.62
CA THR A 12 -7.98 -2.46 18.05
C THR A 12 -9.04 -1.73 18.88
N LEU A 13 -9.14 -0.40 18.78
CA LEU A 13 -10.15 0.40 19.48
C LEU A 13 -11.43 0.58 18.64
N LEU A 14 -11.30 0.60 17.32
CA LEU A 14 -12.40 0.68 16.38
C LEU A 14 -12.58 -0.68 15.69
N PRO A 15 -13.69 -1.40 15.94
CA PRO A 15 -13.96 -2.66 15.26
C PRO A 15 -14.11 -2.41 13.75
N LEU A 16 -13.16 -2.92 12.98
CA LEU A 16 -13.15 -2.82 11.53
C LEU A 16 -12.81 -4.17 10.92
N ASP A 17 -13.64 -4.63 9.99
CA ASP A 17 -13.34 -5.78 9.15
C ASP A 17 -12.34 -5.34 8.07
N MET A 18 -11.05 -5.52 8.38
CA MET A 18 -9.95 -5.06 7.52
C MET A 18 -9.97 -5.72 6.14
N ASP A 19 -10.35 -6.99 6.06
CA ASP A 19 -10.40 -7.71 4.79
C ASP A 19 -11.46 -7.11 3.86
N LYS A 20 -12.66 -6.86 4.39
CA LYS A 20 -13.72 -6.18 3.62
C LYS A 20 -13.33 -4.76 3.23
N PHE A 21 -12.74 -4.00 4.16
CA PHE A 21 -12.33 -2.63 3.91
C PHE A 21 -11.29 -2.54 2.79
N VAL A 22 -10.21 -3.35 2.87
CA VAL A 22 -9.11 -3.32 1.91
C VAL A 22 -9.59 -3.75 0.51
N GLN A 23 -10.46 -4.76 0.42
CA GLN A 23 -11.02 -5.19 -0.87
C GLN A 23 -11.77 -4.06 -1.58
N GLU A 24 -12.70 -3.39 -0.89
CA GLU A 24 -13.48 -2.31 -1.49
C GLU A 24 -12.63 -1.06 -1.75
N TYR A 25 -11.69 -0.75 -0.85
CA TYR A 25 -10.76 0.35 -1.02
C TYR A 25 -9.90 0.18 -2.28
N PHE A 26 -9.28 -0.99 -2.47
CA PHE A 26 -8.43 -1.24 -3.64
C PHE A 26 -9.21 -1.25 -4.95
N LYS A 27 -10.47 -1.73 -4.95
CA LYS A 27 -11.34 -1.64 -6.12
C LYS A 27 -11.62 -0.19 -6.52
N ARG A 28 -11.90 0.69 -5.55
CA ARG A 28 -12.14 2.12 -5.81
C ARG A 28 -10.87 2.83 -6.26
N LEU A 29 -9.75 2.54 -5.59
CA LEU A 29 -8.46 3.13 -5.89
C LEU A 29 -7.99 2.74 -7.30
N SER A 30 -8.11 1.47 -7.68
CA SER A 30 -7.73 1.02 -9.02
C SER A 30 -8.59 1.64 -10.12
N SER A 31 -9.88 1.85 -9.84
CA SER A 31 -10.79 2.55 -10.76
C SER A 31 -10.39 4.02 -10.94
N TYR A 32 -10.00 4.70 -9.85
CA TYR A 32 -9.49 6.07 -9.91
C TYR A 32 -8.19 6.18 -10.72
N CYS A 33 -7.31 5.18 -10.57
CA CYS A 33 -6.02 5.12 -11.27
C CYS A 33 -6.10 4.56 -12.70
N ALA A 34 -7.29 4.22 -13.22
CA ALA A 34 -7.47 3.53 -14.50
C ALA A 34 -6.87 4.28 -15.70
N GLN A 35 -6.75 5.60 -15.61
CA GLN A 35 -6.12 6.46 -16.62
C GLN A 35 -4.59 6.32 -16.71
N ILE A 36 -3.97 5.72 -15.69
CA ILE A 36 -2.52 5.53 -15.57
C ILE A 36 -2.15 4.07 -15.85
N VAL A 37 -2.94 3.14 -15.31
CA VAL A 37 -2.68 1.71 -15.35
C VAL A 37 -3.98 0.93 -15.29
N GLU A 38 -4.05 -0.19 -16.02
CA GLU A 38 -5.22 -1.06 -16.04
C GLU A 38 -5.57 -1.54 -14.61
N PRO A 39 -6.84 -1.49 -14.18
CA PRO A 39 -7.24 -1.73 -12.78
C PRO A 39 -6.79 -3.07 -12.18
N GLN A 40 -6.88 -4.18 -12.93
CA GLN A 40 -6.47 -5.49 -12.40
C GLN A 40 -4.96 -5.56 -12.23
N LYS A 41 -4.21 -5.04 -13.22
CA LYS A 41 -2.75 -4.89 -13.14
C LYS A 41 -2.37 -4.03 -11.94
N PHE A 42 -3.04 -2.89 -11.72
CA PHE A 42 -2.78 -2.03 -10.57
C PHE A 42 -2.91 -2.77 -9.24
N ILE A 43 -4.04 -3.47 -9.01
CA ILE A 43 -4.27 -4.20 -7.75
C ILE A 43 -3.20 -5.26 -7.55
N LYS A 44 -2.88 -6.03 -8.60
CA LYS A 44 -1.86 -7.08 -8.56
C LYS A 44 -0.50 -6.51 -8.14
N GLU A 45 -0.02 -5.49 -8.84
CA GLU A 45 1.31 -4.93 -8.58
C GLU A 45 1.35 -4.15 -7.25
N LEU A 46 0.25 -3.53 -6.83
CA LEU A 46 0.11 -2.88 -5.52
C LEU A 46 0.31 -3.90 -4.39
N LEU A 47 -0.38 -5.05 -4.46
CA LEU A 47 -0.25 -6.12 -3.49
C LEU A 47 1.15 -6.73 -3.50
N THR A 48 1.73 -6.97 -4.68
CA THR A 48 3.10 -7.50 -4.80
C THR A 48 4.13 -6.56 -4.18
N ALA A 49 4.09 -5.26 -4.50
CA ALA A 49 4.99 -4.28 -3.91
C ALA A 49 4.79 -4.13 -2.40
N THR A 50 3.54 -4.16 -1.92
CA THR A 50 3.21 -4.14 -0.49
C THR A 50 3.80 -5.35 0.24
N GLN A 51 3.72 -6.55 -0.34
CA GLN A 51 4.31 -7.75 0.26
C GLN A 51 5.85 -7.68 0.33
N LEU A 52 6.49 -7.10 -0.68
CA LEU A 52 7.95 -6.87 -0.65
C LEU A 52 8.34 -5.87 0.45
N MET A 53 7.56 -4.79 0.58
CA MET A 53 7.73 -3.80 1.64
C MET A 53 7.53 -4.41 3.04
N ILE A 54 6.51 -5.25 3.23
CA ILE A 54 6.27 -5.94 4.52
C ILE A 54 7.44 -6.87 4.87
N LYS A 55 8.03 -7.53 3.87
CA LYS A 55 9.19 -8.42 4.04
C LYS A 55 10.53 -7.67 4.10
N ASN A 56 10.52 -6.33 4.08
CA ASN A 56 11.73 -5.51 4.10
C ASN A 56 12.53 -5.78 5.39
N PRO A 57 13.80 -6.23 5.29
CA PRO A 57 14.65 -6.50 6.45
C PRO A 57 15.15 -5.22 7.15
N GLY A 58 14.81 -4.03 6.64
CA GLY A 58 15.12 -2.74 7.26
C GLY A 58 16.37 -2.05 6.74
N HIS A 59 16.99 -2.55 5.66
CA HIS A 59 18.14 -1.88 5.02
C HIS A 59 17.75 -0.66 4.20
N PHE A 60 16.49 -0.60 3.76
CA PHE A 60 15.92 0.54 3.05
C PHE A 60 14.63 0.98 3.76
N THR A 61 14.16 2.18 3.47
CA THR A 61 12.84 2.61 3.95
C THR A 61 11.74 1.76 3.30
N ASN A 62 10.58 1.68 3.94
CA ASN A 62 9.42 1.01 3.35
C ASN A 62 8.99 1.67 2.04
N GLU A 63 9.08 2.99 1.96
CA GLU A 63 8.83 3.75 0.72
C GLU A 63 9.78 3.32 -0.40
N ASP A 64 11.08 3.25 -0.13
CA ASP A 64 12.08 2.85 -1.12
C ASP A 64 11.79 1.46 -1.69
N VAL A 65 11.51 0.48 -0.81
CA VAL A 65 11.22 -0.90 -1.23
C VAL A 65 9.95 -0.96 -2.06
N PHE A 66 8.90 -0.27 -1.62
CA PHE A 66 7.63 -0.22 -2.35
C PHE A 66 7.81 0.43 -3.73
N MET A 67 8.39 1.63 -3.80
CA MET A 67 8.49 2.41 -5.03
C MET A 67 9.38 1.72 -6.08
N ARG A 68 10.49 1.10 -5.64
CA ARG A 68 11.37 0.33 -6.54
C ARG A 68 10.69 -0.89 -7.15
N ALA A 69 9.74 -1.49 -6.46
CA ALA A 69 8.95 -2.61 -6.99
C ALA A 69 7.77 -2.12 -7.85
N PHE A 70 7.04 -1.12 -7.37
CA PHE A 70 5.75 -0.73 -7.93
C PHE A 70 5.86 0.10 -9.22
N LEU A 71 6.70 1.14 -9.23
CA LEU A 71 6.77 2.08 -10.35
C LEU A 71 7.17 1.43 -11.69
N PRO A 72 8.22 0.57 -11.75
CA PRO A 72 8.54 -0.13 -12.98
C PRO A 72 7.42 -1.08 -13.44
N ALA A 73 6.74 -1.74 -12.50
CA ALA A 73 5.68 -2.69 -12.81
C ALA A 73 4.48 -2.01 -13.50
N ILE A 74 4.21 -0.74 -13.19
CA ILE A 74 3.17 0.06 -13.84
C ILE A 74 3.69 0.97 -14.97
N ASN A 75 4.97 0.84 -15.36
CA ASN A 75 5.63 1.67 -16.37
C ASN A 75 5.59 3.18 -16.07
N GLN A 76 5.82 3.55 -14.81
CA GLN A 76 5.82 4.94 -14.37
C GLN A 76 7.15 5.32 -13.73
N GLU A 77 7.43 6.62 -13.73
CA GLU A 77 8.62 7.20 -13.09
C GLU A 77 8.19 8.00 -11.86
N LYS A 78 9.04 8.00 -10.83
CA LYS A 78 8.77 8.68 -9.56
C LYS A 78 8.47 10.18 -9.77
N THR A 79 9.25 10.82 -10.64
CA THR A 79 9.13 12.23 -11.02
C THR A 79 7.80 12.63 -11.68
N LYS A 80 7.02 11.67 -12.21
CA LYS A 80 5.69 11.94 -12.79
C LYS A 80 4.55 11.75 -11.79
N MET A 81 4.86 11.20 -10.62
CA MET A 81 3.88 10.79 -9.60
C MET A 81 4.01 11.58 -8.29
N GLU A 82 5.13 12.30 -8.11
CA GLU A 82 5.31 13.24 -7.03
C GLU A 82 4.77 14.63 -7.43
N PRO A 83 4.12 15.36 -6.51
CA PRO A 83 3.65 16.72 -6.74
C PRO A 83 4.79 17.74 -6.94
#